data_AF-A0A3L7RY91-F1
#
_entry.id   AF-A0A3L7RY91-F1
#
_cell.length_a   1.000
_cell.length_b   1.000
_cell.length_c   1.000
_cell.angle_alpha   90.00
_cell.angle_beta   90.00
_cell.angle_gamma   90.00
#
_symmetry.space_group_name_H-M   'P 1'
#
loop_
_entity.id
_entity.type
_entity.pdbx_description
1 polymer ?
#
loop_
_entity_poly.entity_id
_entity_poly.type
_entity_poly.pdbx_seq_one_letter_code
_entity_poly.pdbx_strand_id
1 'polypeptide(L)'
;MRHRRKGRVLGRSPSHQRALLRNLAAALMLTEREYEAGEVGAPKVAGRIITTVAKAKEVRPVVERSITIAKRGLKSIEQAKEFGTTAARDSAAWKQWRESDQWQKWAQAMAPAVTARRRVVRLLGDKQAARIVFEKIAPRFVDRPGGYTRILKLATPRLGDAGPRAVLEFVGSGPQVDLGAAPQVQARRPSRGAGAT
;
A
#
# COMPACT_ATOMS: atom_id res chain seq x y z
N MET A 1 13.52 -25.57 17.34
CA MET A 1 13.79 -24.13 17.11
C MET A 1 13.48 -23.75 15.67
N ARG A 2 13.02 -22.52 15.39
CA ARG A 2 12.79 -22.01 14.02
C ARG A 2 13.87 -20.99 13.64
N HIS A 3 15.06 -21.46 13.29
CA HIS A 3 16.15 -20.56 12.89
C HIS A 3 15.78 -19.83 11.58
N ARG A 4 15.92 -18.49 11.57
CA ARG A 4 15.69 -17.58 10.44
C ARG A 4 14.29 -17.65 9.78
N ARG A 5 13.29 -18.31 10.39
CA ARG A 5 11.90 -18.28 9.87
C ARG A 5 11.17 -17.05 10.41
N LYS A 6 10.89 -16.10 9.53
CA LYS A 6 10.12 -14.87 9.83
C LYS A 6 8.61 -15.15 9.69
N GLY A 7 7.83 -14.58 10.61
CA GLY A 7 6.36 -14.59 10.56
C GLY A 7 5.71 -15.66 11.44
N ARG A 8 4.48 -15.37 11.87
CA ARG A 8 3.64 -16.28 12.67
C ARG A 8 2.94 -17.29 11.78
N VAL A 9 2.48 -18.41 12.32
CA VAL A 9 1.65 -19.40 11.58
C VAL A 9 0.14 -19.09 11.69
N LEU A 10 -0.25 -18.29 12.68
CA LEU A 10 -1.65 -17.90 12.96
C LEU A 10 -2.58 -19.11 13.16
N GLY A 11 -2.06 -20.26 13.62
CA GLY A 11 -2.83 -21.49 13.83
C GLY A 11 -3.45 -22.06 12.55
N ARG A 12 -2.81 -21.86 11.39
CA ARG A 12 -3.34 -22.27 10.08
C ARG A 12 -2.32 -23.07 9.28
N SER A 13 -2.80 -23.88 8.33
CA SER A 13 -1.95 -24.47 7.29
C SER A 13 -1.34 -23.38 6.40
N PRO A 14 -0.19 -23.62 5.73
CA PRO A 14 0.44 -22.62 4.88
C PRO A 14 -0.43 -22.13 3.71
N SER A 15 -1.33 -22.96 3.18
CA SER A 15 -2.28 -22.57 2.12
C SER A 15 -3.34 -21.61 2.66
N HIS A 16 -4.00 -21.98 3.77
CA HIS A 16 -5.01 -21.15 4.41
C HIS A 16 -4.40 -19.85 4.93
N GLN A 17 -3.20 -19.90 5.51
CA GLN A 17 -2.52 -18.69 5.95
C GLN A 17 -2.28 -17.71 4.78
N ARG A 18 -1.75 -18.21 3.64
CA ARG A 18 -1.54 -17.37 2.45
C ARG A 18 -2.84 -16.78 1.94
N ALA A 19 -3.93 -17.56 1.91
CA ALA A 19 -5.25 -17.07 1.54
C ALA A 19 -5.76 -15.99 2.49
N LEU A 20 -5.63 -16.17 3.82
CA LEU A 20 -6.01 -15.18 4.82
C LEU A 20 -5.26 -13.86 4.62
N LEU A 21 -3.93 -13.90 4.47
CA LEU A 21 -3.12 -12.69 4.33
C LEU A 21 -3.43 -11.95 3.03
N ARG A 22 -3.62 -12.71 1.94
CA ARG A 22 -4.06 -12.19 0.65
C ARG A 22 -5.41 -11.48 0.77
N ASN A 23 -6.41 -12.13 1.36
CA ASN A 23 -7.75 -11.59 1.48
C ASN A 23 -7.78 -10.35 2.38
N LEU A 24 -7.04 -10.34 3.49
CA LEU A 24 -6.92 -9.15 4.34
C LEU A 24 -6.20 -7.98 3.64
N ALA A 25 -5.16 -8.26 2.85
CA ALA A 25 -4.48 -7.24 2.07
C ALA A 25 -5.42 -6.68 0.99
N ALA A 26 -6.12 -7.54 0.24
CA ALA A 26 -7.09 -7.13 -0.77
C ALA A 26 -8.23 -6.32 -0.15
N ALA A 27 -8.79 -6.76 0.98
CA ALA A 27 -9.83 -6.03 1.70
C ALA A 27 -9.37 -4.61 2.09
N LEU A 28 -8.13 -4.45 2.57
CA LEU A 28 -7.59 -3.10 2.85
C LEU A 28 -7.53 -2.24 1.58
N MET A 29 -7.03 -2.77 0.45
CA MET A 29 -6.99 -2.01 -0.80
C MET A 29 -8.40 -1.65 -1.29
N LEU A 30 -9.34 -2.58 -1.18
CA LEU A 30 -10.72 -2.40 -1.63
C LEU A 30 -11.45 -1.31 -0.84
N THR A 31 -11.04 -1.00 0.40
CA THR A 31 -11.65 0.10 1.15
C THR A 31 -11.48 1.48 0.49
N GLU A 32 -10.56 1.63 -0.47
CA GLU A 32 -10.33 2.86 -1.24
C GLU A 32 -11.12 2.89 -2.58
N ARG A 33 -11.96 1.86 -2.84
CA ARG A 33 -12.90 1.92 -3.98
C ARG A 33 -13.96 3.00 -3.73
N GLU A 34 -14.57 3.50 -4.80
CA GLU A 34 -15.77 4.32 -4.67
C GLU A 34 -16.94 3.45 -4.22
N TYR A 35 -17.71 3.98 -3.27
CA TYR A 35 -18.91 3.35 -2.73
C TYR A 35 -20.06 4.34 -2.90
N GLU A 36 -21.24 3.82 -3.22
CA GLU A 36 -22.45 4.63 -3.29
C GLU A 36 -22.97 4.95 -1.89
N ALA A 37 -23.69 6.07 -1.76
CA ALA A 37 -24.30 6.46 -0.50
C ALA A 37 -25.28 5.37 -0.03
N GLY A 38 -25.05 4.81 1.15
CA GLY A 38 -25.89 3.75 1.72
C GLY A 38 -25.59 2.34 1.20
N GLU A 39 -24.54 2.13 0.41
CA GLU A 39 -24.14 0.79 -0.04
C GLU A 39 -23.84 -0.14 1.15
N VAL A 40 -24.51 -1.29 1.18
CA VAL A 40 -24.32 -2.30 2.23
C VAL A 40 -22.89 -2.84 2.18
N GLY A 41 -22.19 -2.77 3.31
CA GLY A 41 -20.80 -3.24 3.42
C GLY A 41 -19.76 -2.19 3.03
N ALA A 42 -20.16 -0.94 2.80
CA ALA A 42 -19.21 0.16 2.69
C ALA A 42 -18.35 0.30 3.96
N PRO A 43 -17.03 0.52 3.82
CA PRO A 43 -16.15 0.72 4.96
C PRO A 43 -16.51 2.05 5.62
N LYS A 44 -16.52 2.07 6.95
CA LYS A 44 -16.75 3.30 7.71
C LYS A 44 -15.68 4.37 7.44
N VAL A 45 -14.46 3.94 7.12
CA VAL A 45 -13.31 4.80 6.86
C VAL A 45 -12.49 4.17 5.73
N ALA A 46 -12.26 4.93 4.65
CA ALA A 46 -11.42 4.48 3.54
C ALA A 46 -9.96 4.28 4.00
N GLY A 47 -9.29 3.27 3.41
CA GLY A 47 -7.90 2.95 3.72
C GLY A 47 -7.68 2.35 5.11
N ARG A 48 -8.73 1.80 5.75
CA ARG A 48 -8.68 1.29 7.13
C ARG A 48 -9.42 -0.04 7.28
N ILE A 49 -8.77 -1.00 7.96
CA ILE A 49 -9.42 -2.23 8.44
C ILE A 49 -9.12 -2.49 9.92
N ILE A 50 -10.03 -3.16 10.61
CA ILE A 50 -9.85 -3.58 12.01
C ILE A 50 -9.65 -5.09 12.07
N THR A 51 -8.56 -5.54 12.67
CA THR A 51 -8.24 -6.96 12.82
C THR A 51 -7.50 -7.22 14.13
N THR A 52 -6.92 -8.40 14.32
CA THR A 52 -6.08 -8.67 15.50
C THR A 52 -4.66 -8.15 15.29
N VAL A 53 -3.97 -7.78 16.37
CA VAL A 53 -2.58 -7.28 16.31
C VAL A 53 -1.67 -8.26 15.55
N ALA A 54 -1.83 -9.56 15.79
CA ALA A 54 -1.06 -10.60 15.12
C ALA A 54 -1.33 -10.60 13.60
N LYS A 55 -2.60 -10.58 13.17
CA LYS A 55 -2.96 -10.55 11.74
C LYS A 55 -2.45 -9.27 11.06
N ALA A 56 -2.65 -8.10 11.68
CA ALA A 56 -2.18 -6.83 11.13
C ALA A 56 -0.67 -6.82 10.85
N LYS A 57 0.13 -7.34 11.78
CA LYS A 57 1.60 -7.44 11.62
C LYS A 57 2.02 -8.37 10.48
N GLU A 58 1.29 -9.46 10.25
CA GLU A 58 1.58 -10.41 9.17
C GLU A 58 1.06 -9.96 7.79
N VAL A 59 0.01 -9.14 7.74
CA VAL A 59 -0.53 -8.58 6.49
C VAL A 59 0.36 -7.47 5.94
N ARG A 60 0.98 -6.68 6.82
CA ARG A 60 1.80 -5.51 6.46
C ARG A 60 2.82 -5.78 5.35
N PRO A 61 3.66 -6.84 5.37
CA PRO A 61 4.61 -7.11 4.29
C PRO A 61 3.98 -7.34 2.92
N VAL A 62 2.76 -7.90 2.87
CA VAL A 62 2.03 -8.11 1.60
C VAL A 62 1.60 -6.76 1.04
N VAL A 63 1.01 -5.91 1.88
CA VAL A 63 0.54 -4.57 1.50
C VAL A 63 1.71 -3.67 1.07
N GLU A 64 2.77 -3.58 1.89
CA GLU A 64 3.94 -2.74 1.62
C GLU A 64 4.62 -3.16 0.30
N ARG A 65 4.72 -4.47 0.05
CA ARG A 65 5.29 -5.01 -1.19
C ARG A 65 4.42 -4.68 -2.40
N SER A 66 3.10 -4.81 -2.29
CA SER A 66 2.18 -4.47 -3.38
C SER A 66 2.30 -3.00 -3.78
N ILE A 67 2.33 -2.07 -2.81
CA ILE A 67 2.51 -0.63 -3.07
C ILE A 67 3.88 -0.36 -3.68
N THR A 68 4.94 -0.97 -3.14
CA THR A 68 6.30 -0.79 -3.68
C THR A 68 6.42 -1.23 -5.13
N ILE A 69 5.84 -2.39 -5.48
CA ILE A 69 5.84 -2.88 -6.86
C ILE A 69 5.05 -1.93 -7.76
N ALA A 70 3.90 -1.46 -7.30
CA ALA A 70 3.07 -0.52 -8.06
C ALA A 70 3.77 0.80 -8.32
N LYS A 71 4.41 1.40 -7.31
CA LYS A 71 5.23 2.63 -7.47
C LYS A 71 6.31 2.47 -8.54
N ARG A 72 7.03 1.34 -8.54
CA ARG A 72 8.04 1.06 -9.57
C ARG A 72 7.40 0.95 -10.96
N GLY A 73 6.22 0.33 -11.04
CA GLY A 73 5.45 0.26 -12.28
C GLY A 73 4.98 1.62 -12.78
N LEU A 74 4.60 2.56 -11.89
CA LEU A 74 4.23 3.93 -12.27
C LEU A 74 5.38 4.67 -12.95
N LYS A 75 6.61 4.52 -12.45
CA LYS A 75 7.81 5.09 -13.10
C LYS A 75 7.98 4.60 -14.54
N SER A 76 7.80 3.30 -14.77
CA SER A 76 7.88 2.72 -16.12
C SER A 76 6.73 3.18 -17.03
N ILE A 77 5.53 3.37 -16.48
CA ILE A 77 4.42 3.96 -17.24
C ILE A 77 4.75 5.39 -17.66
N GLU A 78 5.34 6.18 -16.76
CA GLU A 78 5.73 7.56 -17.08
C GLU A 78 6.79 7.59 -18.19
N GLN A 79 7.83 6.77 -18.09
CA GLN A 79 8.85 6.63 -19.13
C GLN A 79 8.26 6.21 -20.48
N ALA A 80 7.27 5.32 -20.46
CA ALA A 80 6.62 4.89 -21.69
C ALA A 80 5.78 5.99 -22.35
N LYS A 81 5.30 6.99 -21.62
CA LYS A 81 4.52 8.10 -22.23
C LYS A 81 5.34 8.87 -23.25
N GLU A 82 6.65 8.97 -23.07
CA GLU A 82 7.58 9.64 -24.00
C GLU A 82 7.53 9.04 -25.42
N PHE A 83 7.36 7.71 -25.52
CA PHE A 83 7.30 6.99 -26.80
C PHE A 83 5.85 6.71 -27.26
N GLY A 84 4.87 7.13 -26.45
CA GLY A 84 3.45 6.88 -26.70
C GLY A 84 2.89 7.75 -27.82
N THR A 85 1.78 7.31 -28.41
CA THR A 85 1.00 8.11 -29.36
C THR A 85 -0.28 8.63 -28.71
N THR A 86 -0.71 9.83 -29.10
CA THR A 86 -2.02 10.40 -28.76
C THR A 86 -3.12 9.96 -29.74
N ALA A 87 -2.78 9.26 -30.83
CA ALA A 87 -3.73 8.78 -31.81
C ALA A 87 -4.79 7.86 -31.18
N ALA A 88 -6.04 8.04 -31.59
CA ALA A 88 -7.13 7.18 -31.16
C ALA A 88 -6.85 5.72 -31.53
N ARG A 89 -7.23 4.79 -30.64
CA ARG A 89 -7.05 3.35 -30.86
C ARG A 89 -7.72 2.93 -32.18
N ASP A 90 -7.05 2.06 -32.93
CA ASP A 90 -7.48 1.51 -34.22
C ASP A 90 -7.60 2.52 -35.39
N SER A 91 -7.25 3.80 -35.18
CA SER A 91 -7.08 4.78 -36.25
C SER A 91 -5.92 4.44 -37.18
N ALA A 92 -5.90 5.03 -38.39
CA ALA A 92 -4.79 4.85 -39.34
C ALA A 92 -3.44 5.28 -38.73
N ALA A 93 -3.39 6.43 -38.06
CA ALA A 93 -2.21 6.92 -37.37
C ALA A 93 -1.74 5.97 -36.25
N TRP A 94 -2.67 5.33 -35.53
CA TRP A 94 -2.33 4.33 -34.51
C TRP A 94 -1.74 3.05 -35.11
N LYS A 95 -2.30 2.57 -36.23
CA LYS A 95 -1.77 1.41 -36.96
C LYS A 95 -0.36 1.68 -37.48
N GLN A 96 -0.14 2.86 -38.06
CA GLN A 96 1.16 3.29 -38.55
C GLN A 96 2.19 3.42 -37.42
N TRP A 97 1.81 3.97 -36.26
CA TRP A 97 2.68 4.01 -35.09
C TRP A 97 3.04 2.60 -34.57
N ARG A 98 2.12 1.63 -34.62
CA ARG A 98 2.38 0.24 -34.21
C ARG A 98 3.42 -0.49 -35.05
N GLU A 99 3.65 -0.04 -36.28
CA GLU A 99 4.69 -0.57 -37.17
C GLU A 99 6.03 0.15 -37.01
N SER A 100 6.06 1.28 -36.30
CA SER A 100 7.26 2.11 -36.11
C SER A 100 8.18 1.63 -34.97
N ASP A 101 9.43 2.09 -34.98
CA ASP A 101 10.38 1.87 -33.87
C ASP A 101 9.91 2.47 -32.54
N GLN A 102 9.06 3.51 -32.58
CA GLN A 102 8.49 4.12 -31.37
C GLN A 102 7.62 3.12 -30.61
N TRP A 103 6.90 2.22 -31.31
CA TRP A 103 6.16 1.15 -30.66
C TRP A 103 7.07 0.18 -29.93
N GLN A 104 8.21 -0.20 -30.53
CA GLN A 104 9.16 -1.10 -29.87
C GLN A 104 9.74 -0.48 -28.60
N LYS A 105 10.13 0.80 -28.66
CA LYS A 105 10.60 1.58 -27.49
C LYS A 105 9.51 1.69 -26.42
N TRP A 106 8.29 2.01 -26.81
CA TRP A 106 7.13 2.07 -25.92
C TRP A 106 6.86 0.72 -25.25
N ALA A 107 6.86 -0.38 -26.02
CA ALA A 107 6.59 -1.72 -25.52
C ALA A 107 7.66 -2.17 -24.51
N GLN A 108 8.93 -1.88 -24.80
CA GLN A 108 10.05 -2.15 -23.89
C GLN A 108 9.93 -1.32 -22.59
N ALA A 109 9.59 -0.03 -22.69
CA ALA A 109 9.37 0.83 -21.54
C ALA A 109 8.16 0.41 -20.70
N MET A 110 7.09 -0.10 -21.33
CA MET A 110 5.87 -0.58 -20.64
C MET A 110 6.01 -1.96 -20.01
N ALA A 111 6.89 -2.83 -20.51
CA ALA A 111 6.99 -4.22 -20.08
C ALA A 111 7.19 -4.40 -18.56
N PRO A 112 8.02 -3.60 -17.86
CA PRO A 112 8.13 -3.65 -16.40
C PRO A 112 6.82 -3.31 -15.68
N ALA A 113 6.03 -2.35 -16.19
CA ALA A 113 4.75 -1.98 -15.61
C ALA A 113 3.71 -3.10 -15.75
N VAL A 114 3.66 -3.78 -16.90
CA VAL A 114 2.82 -4.96 -17.11
C VAL A 114 3.21 -6.08 -16.14
N THR A 115 4.51 -6.31 -15.98
CA THR A 115 5.04 -7.30 -15.02
C THR A 115 4.68 -6.94 -13.58
N ALA A 116 4.77 -5.66 -13.21
CA ALA A 116 4.37 -5.16 -11.91
C ALA A 116 2.88 -5.43 -11.64
N ARG A 117 1.99 -5.11 -12.60
CA ARG A 117 0.55 -5.39 -12.48
C ARG A 117 0.26 -6.88 -12.28
N ARG A 118 0.86 -7.75 -13.11
CA ARG A 118 0.73 -9.22 -12.98
C ARG A 118 1.19 -9.72 -11.60
N ARG A 119 2.28 -9.15 -11.07
CA ARG A 119 2.82 -9.51 -9.76
C ARG A 119 1.90 -9.07 -8.63
N VAL A 120 1.33 -7.86 -8.69
CA VAL A 120 0.38 -7.37 -7.68
C VAL A 120 -0.91 -8.21 -7.69
N VAL A 121 -1.44 -8.55 -8.88
CA VAL A 121 -2.60 -9.46 -9.00
C VAL A 121 -2.29 -10.82 -8.36
N ARG A 122 -1.09 -11.37 -8.55
CA ARG A 122 -0.70 -12.64 -7.88
C ARG A 122 -0.63 -12.52 -6.36
N LEU A 123 -0.18 -11.38 -5.84
CA LEU A 123 -0.07 -11.13 -4.40
C LEU A 123 -1.45 -10.97 -3.74
N LEU A 124 -2.34 -10.19 -4.36
CA LEU A 124 -3.67 -9.85 -3.82
C LEU A 124 -4.77 -10.84 -4.23
N GLY A 125 -4.61 -11.56 -5.33
CA GLY A 125 -5.60 -12.46 -5.93
C GLY A 125 -6.89 -11.78 -6.38
N ASP A 126 -6.91 -10.46 -6.43
CA ASP A 126 -8.08 -9.65 -6.79
C ASP A 126 -7.65 -8.57 -7.79
N LYS A 127 -8.35 -8.50 -8.93
CA LYS A 127 -8.04 -7.58 -10.03
C LYS A 127 -8.46 -6.14 -9.69
N GLN A 128 -9.59 -5.96 -9.00
CA GLN A 128 -10.09 -4.66 -8.60
C GLN A 128 -9.18 -4.03 -7.53
N ALA A 129 -8.79 -4.82 -6.53
CA ALA A 129 -7.81 -4.40 -5.52
C ALA A 129 -6.49 -4.00 -6.18
N ALA A 130 -5.99 -4.79 -7.14
CA ALA A 130 -4.77 -4.45 -7.87
C ALA A 130 -4.93 -3.15 -8.67
N ARG A 131 -6.07 -2.93 -9.34
CA ARG A 131 -6.37 -1.68 -10.05
C ARG A 131 -6.32 -0.48 -9.12
N ILE A 132 -7.00 -0.55 -7.97
CA ILE A 132 -7.02 0.52 -6.95
C ILE A 132 -5.60 0.83 -6.45
N VAL A 133 -4.75 -0.19 -6.29
CA VAL A 133 -3.35 0.03 -5.89
C VAL A 133 -2.62 0.93 -6.88
N PHE A 134 -2.79 0.73 -8.20
CA PHE A 134 -2.11 1.54 -9.21
C PHE A 134 -2.77 2.91 -9.42
N GLU A 135 -4.10 2.99 -9.34
CA GLU A 135 -4.84 4.22 -9.66
C GLU A 135 -4.93 5.20 -8.49
N LYS A 136 -5.09 4.71 -7.25
CA LYS A 136 -5.35 5.55 -6.08
C LYS A 136 -4.24 5.52 -5.05
N ILE A 137 -3.76 4.32 -4.69
CA ILE A 137 -2.89 4.16 -3.51
C ILE A 137 -1.42 4.49 -3.85
N ALA A 138 -0.86 3.92 -4.91
CA ALA A 138 0.55 4.09 -5.26
C ALA A 138 0.93 5.54 -5.59
N PRO A 139 0.12 6.33 -6.33
CA PRO A 139 0.41 7.75 -6.58
C PRO A 139 0.57 8.55 -5.29
N ARG A 140 -0.23 8.25 -4.27
CA ARG A 140 -0.20 8.92 -2.95
C ARG A 140 1.12 8.72 -2.18
N PHE A 141 1.92 7.74 -2.58
CA PHE A 141 3.12 7.34 -1.87
C PHE A 141 4.40 7.44 -2.72
N VAL A 142 4.38 8.08 -3.88
CA VAL A 142 5.53 8.16 -4.80
C VAL A 142 6.80 8.64 -4.10
N ASP A 143 6.71 9.70 -3.29
CA ASP A 143 7.86 10.31 -2.61
C ASP A 143 8.25 9.61 -1.30
N ARG A 144 7.41 8.68 -0.82
CA ARG A 144 7.65 7.97 0.45
C ARG A 144 8.55 6.75 0.25
N PRO A 145 9.73 6.64 0.87
CA PRO A 145 10.63 5.49 0.66
C PRO A 145 10.09 4.16 1.20
N GLY A 146 9.19 4.19 2.19
CA GLY A 146 8.54 3.00 2.75
C GLY A 146 7.67 3.31 3.96
N GLY A 147 7.06 2.26 4.54
CA GLY A 147 6.18 2.43 5.69
C GLY A 147 4.88 3.12 5.28
N TYR A 148 4.19 2.52 4.33
CA TYR A 148 2.92 3.03 3.79
C TYR A 148 1.73 2.77 4.72
N THR A 149 1.90 1.83 5.65
CA THR A 149 0.86 1.45 6.63
C THR A 149 1.28 1.74 8.07
N ARG A 150 0.27 1.99 8.90
CA ARG A 150 0.37 2.12 10.36
C ARG A 150 -0.51 1.05 11.03
N ILE A 151 -0.06 0.55 12.17
CA ILE A 151 -0.83 -0.35 13.03
C ILE A 151 -1.06 0.35 14.36
N LEU A 152 -2.32 0.67 14.66
CA LEU A 152 -2.73 1.26 15.95
C LEU A 152 -3.41 0.19 16.78
N LYS A 153 -2.93 -0.04 18.01
CA LYS A 153 -3.61 -0.95 18.93
C LYS A 153 -4.91 -0.30 19.41
N LEU A 154 -5.98 -1.08 19.47
CA LEU A 154 -7.22 -0.63 20.10
C LEU A 154 -7.12 -0.85 21.61
N ALA A 155 -7.70 0.07 22.39
CA ALA A 155 -7.67 0.01 23.85
C ALA A 155 -8.44 -1.21 24.38
N THR A 156 -9.59 -1.51 23.77
CA THR A 156 -10.42 -2.63 24.20
C THR A 156 -10.09 -3.91 23.42
N PRO A 157 -9.90 -5.05 24.12
CA PRO A 157 -9.80 -6.34 23.47
C PRO A 157 -11.15 -6.71 22.84
N ARG A 158 -11.15 -7.74 21.98
CA ARG A 158 -12.40 -8.27 21.44
C ARG A 158 -13.23 -8.91 22.54
N LEU A 159 -14.52 -8.62 22.56
CA LEU A 159 -15.49 -9.27 23.43
C LEU A 159 -15.62 -10.76 23.05
N GLY A 160 -15.59 -11.65 24.04
CA GLY A 160 -15.71 -13.10 23.87
C GLY A 160 -14.38 -13.86 23.97
N ASP A 161 -13.38 -13.51 23.17
CA ASP A 161 -12.09 -14.22 23.12
C ASP A 161 -10.91 -13.42 23.71
N ALA A 162 -11.17 -12.21 24.24
CA ALA A 162 -10.18 -11.25 24.74
C ALA A 162 -9.02 -10.97 23.76
N GLY A 163 -9.21 -11.20 22.45
CA GLY A 163 -8.17 -11.09 21.45
C GLY A 163 -7.71 -9.63 21.25
N PRO A 164 -6.40 -9.33 21.28
CA PRO A 164 -5.91 -7.95 21.12
C PRO A 164 -6.17 -7.46 19.69
N ARG A 165 -6.90 -6.35 19.58
CA ARG A 165 -7.29 -5.75 18.31
C ARG A 165 -6.35 -4.62 17.89
N ALA A 166 -6.28 -4.40 16.59
CA ALA A 166 -5.60 -3.27 16.00
C ALA A 166 -6.32 -2.79 14.74
N VAL A 167 -6.19 -1.49 14.50
CA VAL A 167 -6.46 -0.86 13.22
C VAL A 167 -5.20 -1.01 12.37
N LEU A 168 -5.34 -1.51 11.15
CA LEU A 168 -4.35 -1.41 10.09
C LEU A 168 -4.87 -0.38 9.08
N GLU A 169 -4.10 0.68 8.87
CA GLU A 169 -4.49 1.78 7.98
C GLU A 169 -3.33 2.26 7.12
N PHE A 170 -3.65 2.91 6.00
CA PHE A 170 -2.65 3.64 5.25
C PHE A 170 -2.28 4.96 5.95
N VAL A 171 -1.01 5.35 5.84
CA VAL A 171 -0.56 6.64 6.35
C VAL A 171 -1.23 7.76 5.53
N GLY A 172 -1.74 8.78 6.23
CA GLY A 172 -2.41 9.94 5.62
C GLY A 172 -3.89 9.73 5.25
N SER A 173 -4.50 8.57 5.55
CA SER A 173 -5.94 8.31 5.29
C SER A 173 -6.88 8.81 6.41
N GLY A 174 -6.36 9.44 7.46
CA GLY A 174 -7.17 9.95 8.57
C GLY A 174 -7.44 11.45 8.43
N PRO A 175 -8.47 11.99 9.10
CA PRO A 175 -8.58 13.43 9.27
C PRO A 175 -7.28 13.95 9.88
N GLN A 176 -6.66 14.93 9.23
CA GLN A 176 -5.54 15.65 9.80
C GLN A 176 -6.09 16.41 11.01
N VAL A 177 -5.92 15.84 12.19
CA VAL A 177 -6.06 16.61 13.42
C VAL A 177 -4.92 17.61 13.38
N ASP A 178 -5.25 18.89 13.25
CA ASP A 178 -4.29 19.98 13.41
C ASP A 178 -3.91 20.06 14.89
N LEU A 179 -3.09 19.09 15.30
CA LEU A 179 -2.40 19.14 16.57
C LEU A 179 -1.34 20.20 16.36
N GLY A 180 -1.67 21.44 16.72
CA GLY A 180 -0.78 22.59 16.61
C GLY A 180 0.65 22.23 17.03
N ALA A 181 1.62 22.88 16.38
CA ALA A 181 3.04 22.56 16.50
C ALA A 181 3.42 22.19 17.94
N ALA A 182 3.98 20.98 18.12
CA ALA A 182 4.45 20.54 19.42
C ALA A 182 5.43 21.60 19.97
N PRO A 183 5.27 22.04 21.23
CA PRO A 183 6.14 23.06 21.79
C PRO A 183 7.59 22.59 21.72
N GLN A 184 8.47 23.43 21.17
CA GLN A 184 9.89 23.12 21.14
C GLN A 184 10.40 23.11 22.58
N VAL A 185 10.69 21.91 23.10
CA VAL A 185 11.37 21.76 24.37
C VAL A 185 12.80 22.26 24.17
N GLN A 186 13.08 23.48 24.62
CA GLN A 186 14.45 24.00 24.64
C GLN A 186 15.28 23.03 25.49
N ALA A 187 16.27 22.40 24.87
CA ALA A 187 17.23 21.57 25.57
C ALA A 187 17.98 22.44 26.58
N ARG A 188 17.57 22.41 27.84
CA ARG A 188 18.35 22.99 28.94
C ARG A 188 19.65 22.21 29.02
N ARG A 189 20.71 22.73 28.39
CA ARG A 189 22.08 22.29 28.65
C ARG A 189 22.35 22.55 30.14
N PRO A 190 22.77 21.53 30.93
CA PRO A 190 23.18 21.79 32.29
C PRO A 190 24.41 22.72 32.25
N SER A 191 24.32 23.84 32.97
CA SER A 191 25.45 24.74 33.17
C SER A 191 26.58 23.95 33.83
N ARG A 192 27.68 23.72 33.12
CA ARG A 192 28.92 23.26 33.75
C ARG A 192 29.34 24.38 34.69
N GLY A 193 29.21 24.14 35.99
CA GLY A 193 29.69 25.06 37.01
C GLY A 193 31.18 25.31 36.79
N ALA A 194 31.54 26.58 36.60
CA ALA A 194 32.89 27.04 36.76
C ALA A 194 33.20 27.04 38.26
N GLY A 195 33.82 25.96 38.77
CA GLY A 195 34.68 26.07 39.95
C GLY A 195 36.04 26.56 39.43
N ALA A 196 36.39 27.82 39.64
CA ALA A 196 36.99 28.36 40.85
C ALA A 196 38.43 27.84 41.05
N THR A 197 39.33 28.82 40.93
CA THR A 197 40.78 28.86 41.15
C THR A 197 41.32 28.02 42.30
#